data_AF-A0A3A8FLW2-F1
#
_entry.id   AF-A0A3A8FLW2-F1
#
_cell.length_a   1.000
_cell.length_b   1.000
_cell.length_c   1.000
_cell.angle_alpha   90.00
_cell.angle_beta   90.00
_cell.angle_gamma   90.00
#
_symmetry.space_group_name_H-M   'P 1'
#
loop_
_entity.id
_entity.type
_entity.pdbx_description
1 polymer ?
#
loop_
_entity_poly.entity_id
_entity_poly.type
_entity_poly.pdbx_seq_one_letter_code
_entity_poly.pdbx_strand_id
1 'polypeptide(L)'
;MNEEASVLPPPLSQVSALSRDDDQLTQYFVGTEKYQNYYRKVFTQLTPTKHIAGMNWGALVFGVIWLFYRKMYGYGALVVALLLILTVLENIFQFEAKGVGIGVSVSLGLFGNSLYKKFVHEKITQLRSQVQSSDLNQALEQAGGTNLGLAWALLAFIFVAIFIGHFA
;
A
#
# COMPACT_ATOMS: atom_id res chain seq x y z
N MET A 1 43.25 -2.86 16.09
CA MET A 1 42.44 -3.41 17.20
C MET A 1 41.22 -2.52 17.28
N ASN A 2 40.13 -2.93 16.62
CA ASN A 2 38.89 -2.16 16.62
C ASN A 2 38.14 -2.52 17.90
N GLU A 3 37.74 -1.50 18.66
CA GLU A 3 36.84 -1.62 19.80
C GLU A 3 35.51 -2.24 19.32
N GLU A 4 35.36 -3.54 19.53
CA GLU A 4 34.05 -4.15 19.73
C GLU A 4 33.50 -3.58 21.05
N ALA A 5 32.96 -2.37 20.98
CA ALA A 5 32.09 -1.87 22.03
C ALA A 5 30.96 -2.90 22.18
N SER A 6 30.85 -3.49 23.37
CA SER A 6 29.70 -4.28 23.79
C SER A 6 28.44 -3.43 23.61
N VAL A 7 27.78 -3.56 22.46
CA VAL A 7 26.52 -2.89 22.16
C VAL A 7 25.45 -3.64 22.96
N LEU A 8 25.38 -3.34 24.25
CA LEU A 8 24.25 -3.75 25.08
C LEU A 8 22.97 -3.33 24.35
N PRO A 9 22.00 -4.25 24.19
CA PRO A 9 20.74 -3.91 23.52
C PRO A 9 20.10 -2.72 24.25
N PRO A 10 19.46 -1.80 23.51
CA PRO A 10 18.86 -0.62 24.10
C PRO A 10 17.87 -1.00 25.20
N PRO A 11 17.76 -0.20 26.28
CA PRO A 11 16.84 -0.47 27.38
C PRO A 11 15.40 -0.72 26.88
N LEU A 12 14.68 -1.65 27.51
CA LEU A 12 13.29 -1.99 27.17
C LEU A 12 12.36 -0.76 27.16
N SER A 13 12.64 0.24 27.99
CA SER A 13 11.93 1.53 28.02
C SER A 13 12.10 2.33 26.73
N GLN A 14 13.28 2.29 26.12
CA GLN A 14 13.57 3.00 24.86
C GLN A 14 12.91 2.30 23.67
N VAL A 15 12.97 0.96 23.62
CA VAL A 15 12.30 0.16 22.57
C VAL A 15 10.79 0.33 22.63
N SER A 16 10.21 0.35 23.84
CA SER A 16 8.77 0.58 24.02
C SER A 16 8.34 2.02 23.69
N ALA A 17 9.20 3.01 23.90
CA ALA A 17 8.94 4.39 23.49
C ALA A 17 8.99 4.55 21.96
N LEU A 18 10.00 3.98 21.30
CA LEU A 18 10.13 4.01 19.83
C LEU A 18 8.97 3.29 19.13
N SER A 19 8.58 2.12 19.62
CA SER A 19 7.45 1.39 19.04
C SER A 19 6.10 2.11 19.24
N ARG A 20 5.92 2.83 20.36
CA ARG A 20 4.73 3.68 20.55
C ARG A 20 4.70 4.87 19.59
N ASP A 21 5.85 5.53 19.38
CA ASP A 21 6.00 6.62 18.42
C ASP A 21 5.63 6.13 17.00
N ASP A 22 6.20 5.00 16.57
CA ASP A 22 5.91 4.42 15.24
C ASP A 22 4.43 4.02 15.07
N ASP A 23 3.79 3.45 16.10
CA ASP A 23 2.35 3.13 16.10
C ASP A 23 1.50 4.41 15.94
N GLN A 24 1.89 5.52 16.59
CA GLN A 24 1.19 6.80 16.48
C GLN A 24 1.35 7.46 15.10
N LEU A 25 2.57 7.51 14.56
CA LEU A 25 2.81 8.03 13.21
C LEU A 25 2.04 7.22 12.16
N THR A 26 1.97 5.90 12.35
CA THR A 26 1.18 5.01 11.48
C THR A 26 -0.32 5.31 11.58
N GLN A 27 -0.83 5.67 12.76
CA GLN A 27 -2.23 6.08 12.92
C GLN A 27 -2.56 7.34 12.14
N TYR A 28 -1.75 8.39 12.25
CA TYR A 28 -1.94 9.64 11.49
C TYR A 28 -1.92 9.37 9.99
N PHE A 29 -1.02 8.52 9.51
CA PHE A 29 -0.92 8.20 8.09
C PHE A 29 -2.09 7.34 7.58
N VAL A 30 -2.45 6.26 8.28
CA VAL A 30 -3.45 5.28 7.81
C VAL A 30 -4.88 5.78 8.04
N GLY A 31 -5.06 6.67 9.02
CA GLY A 31 -6.32 7.09 9.60
C GLY A 31 -6.65 6.27 10.86
N THR A 32 -6.92 6.96 11.97
CA THR A 32 -7.06 6.39 13.32
C THR A 32 -8.01 5.19 13.37
N GLU A 33 -9.23 5.34 12.88
CA GLU A 33 -10.26 4.29 12.93
C GLU A 33 -9.84 3.03 12.13
N LYS A 34 -9.40 3.22 10.88
CA LYS A 34 -8.98 2.11 10.00
C LYS A 34 -7.76 1.39 10.58
N TYR A 35 -6.84 2.14 11.17
CA TYR A 35 -5.66 1.57 11.78
C TYR A 35 -6.03 0.70 12.99
N GLN A 36 -6.76 1.26 13.95
CA GLN A 36 -7.13 0.56 15.18
C GLN A 36 -7.95 -0.70 14.92
N ASN A 37 -8.93 -0.62 14.01
CA ASN A 37 -9.88 -1.70 13.79
C ASN A 37 -9.32 -2.84 12.91
N TYR A 38 -8.35 -2.56 12.04
CA TYR A 38 -7.88 -3.54 11.06
C TYR A 38 -6.36 -3.54 10.90
N TYR A 39 -5.75 -2.43 10.47
CA TYR A 39 -4.35 -2.46 10.03
C TYR A 39 -3.36 -2.72 11.16
N ARG A 40 -3.66 -2.31 12.40
CA ARG A 40 -2.79 -2.58 13.56
C ARG A 40 -2.54 -4.07 13.75
N LYS A 41 -3.61 -4.87 13.80
CA LYS A 41 -3.54 -6.32 13.97
C LYS A 41 -2.87 -7.01 12.77
N VAL A 42 -3.11 -6.52 11.57
CA VAL A 42 -2.53 -7.09 10.35
C VAL A 42 -1.04 -6.77 10.26
N PHE A 43 -0.65 -5.53 10.54
CA PHE A 43 0.72 -5.08 10.44
C PHE A 43 1.61 -5.76 11.48
N THR A 44 1.14 -6.00 12.70
CA THR A 44 1.92 -6.72 13.72
C THR A 44 2.18 -8.19 13.35
N GLN A 45 1.32 -8.81 12.55
CA GLN A 45 1.50 -10.18 12.07
C GLN A 45 2.45 -10.30 10.87
N LEU A 46 2.74 -9.18 10.18
CA LEU A 46 3.66 -9.16 9.05
C LEU A 46 5.09 -9.02 9.55
N THR A 47 5.90 -10.05 9.32
CA THR A 47 7.33 -10.10 9.68
C THR A 47 8.18 -10.18 8.41
N PRO A 48 9.51 -9.99 8.49
CA PRO A 48 10.39 -10.18 7.34
C PRO A 48 10.29 -11.57 6.70
N THR A 49 9.86 -12.59 7.45
CA THR A 49 9.67 -13.96 6.98
C THR A 49 8.21 -14.28 6.62
N LYS A 50 7.25 -13.42 7.02
CA LYS A 50 5.82 -13.61 6.80
C LYS A 50 5.23 -12.41 6.07
N HIS A 51 5.08 -12.58 4.76
CA HIS A 51 4.59 -11.53 3.85
C HIS A 51 3.06 -11.52 3.65
N ILE A 52 2.33 -12.48 4.21
CA ILE A 52 0.86 -12.54 4.13
C ILE A 52 0.29 -12.49 5.54
N ALA A 53 -0.61 -11.54 5.77
CA ALA A 53 -1.40 -11.44 6.99
C ALA A 53 -2.79 -10.88 6.67
N GLY A 54 -3.81 -11.69 6.95
CA GLY A 54 -5.19 -11.39 6.56
C GLY A 54 -5.38 -11.29 5.05
N MET A 55 -6.64 -11.12 4.64
CA MET A 55 -7.01 -10.83 3.26
C MET A 55 -7.31 -9.34 3.12
N ASN A 56 -6.73 -8.68 2.13
CA ASN A 56 -7.07 -7.31 1.79
C ASN A 56 -8.28 -7.28 0.85
N TRP A 57 -9.47 -7.20 1.43
CA TRP A 57 -10.73 -7.21 0.68
C TRP A 57 -10.86 -6.05 -0.30
N GLY A 58 -10.34 -4.87 0.05
CA GLY A 58 -10.36 -3.72 -0.85
C GLY A 58 -9.53 -3.97 -2.11
N ALA A 59 -8.32 -4.51 -1.93
CA ALA A 59 -7.43 -4.85 -3.03
C ALA A 59 -7.94 -6.05 -3.85
N LEU A 60 -8.58 -7.03 -3.22
CA LEU A 60 -9.14 -8.19 -3.90
C LEU A 60 -10.32 -7.84 -4.81
N VAL A 61 -11.21 -6.95 -4.36
CA VAL A 61 -12.44 -6.59 -5.10
C VAL A 61 -12.20 -5.46 -6.07
N PHE A 62 -11.46 -4.43 -5.66
CA PHE A 62 -11.24 -3.23 -6.48
C PHE A 62 -9.89 -3.24 -7.21
N GLY A 63 -9.06 -4.26 -7.01
CA GLY A 63 -7.79 -4.44 -7.72
C GLY A 63 -6.90 -3.21 -7.63
N VAL A 64 -6.45 -2.74 -8.79
CA VAL A 64 -5.58 -1.57 -8.94
C VAL A 64 -6.22 -0.28 -8.39
N ILE A 65 -7.54 -0.13 -8.45
CA ILE A 65 -8.24 1.07 -7.94
C ILE A 65 -7.97 1.25 -6.44
N TRP A 66 -7.86 0.16 -5.69
CA TRP A 66 -7.52 0.24 -4.27
C TRP A 66 -6.13 0.85 -4.02
N LEU A 67 -5.16 0.62 -4.92
CA LEU A 67 -3.83 1.24 -4.83
C LEU A 67 -3.95 2.77 -4.95
N PHE A 68 -4.69 3.26 -5.93
CA PHE A 68 -4.94 4.70 -6.10
C PHE A 68 -5.76 5.29 -4.95
N TYR A 69 -6.77 4.56 -4.48
CA TYR A 69 -7.57 4.95 -3.31
C TYR A 69 -6.70 5.15 -2.06
N ARG A 70 -5.74 4.27 -1.79
CA ARG A 70 -4.77 4.37 -0.67
C ARG A 70 -3.56 5.26 -0.96
N LYS A 71 -3.60 6.04 -2.04
CA LYS A 71 -2.53 6.95 -2.50
C LYS A 71 -1.20 6.27 -2.84
N MET A 72 -1.22 4.97 -3.12
CA MET A 72 -0.09 4.20 -3.63
C MET A 72 0.08 4.41 -5.15
N TYR A 73 0.14 5.67 -5.60
CA TYR A 73 0.08 6.03 -7.01
C TYR A 73 1.21 5.41 -7.84
N GLY A 74 2.43 5.35 -7.30
CA GLY A 74 3.57 4.72 -7.98
C GLY A 74 3.34 3.22 -8.23
N TYR A 75 2.90 2.48 -7.20
CA TYR A 75 2.56 1.05 -7.36
C TYR A 75 1.37 0.85 -8.29
N GLY A 76 0.34 1.69 -8.18
CA GLY A 76 -0.82 1.66 -9.08
C GLY A 76 -0.42 1.85 -10.54
N ALA A 77 0.34 2.91 -10.83
CA ALA A 77 0.85 3.20 -12.17
C ALA A 77 1.72 2.06 -12.73
N LEU A 78 2.57 1.45 -11.89
CA LEU A 78 3.37 0.29 -12.29
C LEU A 78 2.50 -0.89 -12.72
N VAL A 79 1.48 -1.25 -11.92
CA VAL A 79 0.58 -2.36 -12.27
C VAL A 79 -0.22 -2.04 -13.55
N VAL A 80 -0.72 -0.80 -13.71
CA VAL A 80 -1.37 -0.38 -14.96
C VAL A 80 -0.43 -0.52 -16.15
N ALA A 81 0.81 -0.04 -16.04
CA ALA A 81 1.79 -0.13 -17.11
C ALA A 81 2.09 -1.58 -17.50
N LEU A 82 2.26 -2.48 -16.51
CA LEU A 82 2.46 -3.90 -16.76
C LEU A 82 1.27 -4.55 -17.47
N LEU A 83 0.04 -4.20 -17.09
CA LEU A 83 -1.17 -4.68 -17.75
C LEU A 83 -1.26 -4.17 -19.21
N LEU A 84 -0.96 -2.91 -19.45
CA LEU A 84 -0.94 -2.34 -20.81
C LEU A 84 0.14 -2.99 -21.68
N ILE A 85 1.34 -3.22 -21.14
CA ILE A 85 2.40 -3.94 -21.84
C ILE A 85 1.93 -5.35 -22.20
N LEU A 86 1.30 -6.06 -21.27
CA LEU A 86 0.75 -7.38 -21.55
C LEU A 86 -0.28 -7.34 -22.69
N THR A 87 -1.21 -6.38 -22.68
CA THR A 87 -2.18 -6.21 -23.77
C THR A 87 -1.50 -5.94 -25.12
N VAL A 88 -0.42 -5.16 -25.16
CA VAL A 88 0.36 -4.95 -26.39
C VAL A 88 1.01 -6.27 -26.85
N LEU A 89 1.57 -7.04 -25.92
CA LEU A 89 2.20 -8.34 -26.24
C LEU A 89 1.17 -9.37 -26.74
N GLU A 90 0.01 -9.47 -26.12
CA GLU A 90 -1.11 -10.31 -26.58
C GLU A 90 -1.46 -10.00 -28.04
N ASN A 91 -1.54 -8.71 -28.39
CA ASN A 91 -1.82 -8.27 -29.76
C ASN A 91 -0.67 -8.55 -30.73
N ILE A 92 0.60 -8.45 -30.32
CA ILE A 92 1.75 -8.73 -31.20
C ILE A 92 1.88 -10.24 -31.47
N PHE A 93 1.77 -11.05 -30.41
CA PHE A 93 2.03 -12.48 -30.46
C PHE A 93 0.76 -13.32 -30.65
N GLN A 94 -0.41 -12.68 -30.76
CA GLN A 94 -1.70 -13.30 -31.03
C GLN A 94 -2.04 -14.43 -30.03
N PHE A 95 -1.82 -14.17 -28.74
CA PHE A 95 -2.20 -15.06 -27.63
C PHE A 95 -3.19 -14.38 -26.68
N GLU A 96 -3.87 -15.17 -25.85
CA GLU A 96 -4.83 -14.68 -24.87
C GLU A 96 -4.38 -15.01 -23.44
N ALA A 97 -4.09 -14.00 -22.61
CA ALA A 97 -3.79 -14.19 -21.19
C ALA A 97 -5.09 -14.14 -20.35
N LYS A 98 -5.99 -15.08 -20.61
CA LYS A 98 -7.25 -15.20 -19.86
C LYS A 98 -6.97 -15.33 -18.36
N GLY A 99 -7.73 -14.58 -17.57
CA GLY A 99 -7.65 -14.63 -16.10
C GLY A 99 -6.51 -13.80 -15.49
N VAL A 100 -5.67 -13.10 -16.27
CA VAL A 100 -4.64 -12.22 -15.68
C VAL A 100 -5.23 -11.16 -14.76
N GLY A 101 -6.36 -10.56 -15.12
CA GLY A 101 -7.05 -9.61 -14.24
C GLY A 101 -7.42 -10.22 -12.88
N ILE A 102 -7.93 -11.46 -12.88
CA ILE A 102 -8.25 -12.21 -11.65
C ILE A 102 -6.98 -12.52 -10.88
N GLY A 103 -5.93 -12.99 -11.56
CA GLY A 103 -4.62 -13.26 -10.96
C GLY A 103 -4.05 -12.05 -10.25
N VAL A 104 -4.05 -10.88 -10.92
CA VAL A 104 -3.61 -9.61 -10.33
C VAL A 104 -4.47 -9.24 -9.12
N SER A 105 -5.80 -9.36 -9.21
CA SER A 105 -6.69 -9.04 -8.09
C SER A 105 -6.47 -9.95 -6.88
N VAL A 106 -6.29 -11.26 -7.10
CA VAL A 106 -5.98 -12.24 -6.05
C VAL A 106 -4.62 -11.97 -5.43
N SER A 107 -3.58 -11.71 -6.23
CA SER A 107 -2.26 -11.34 -5.74
C SER A 107 -2.32 -10.06 -4.90
N LEU A 108 -3.04 -9.03 -5.35
CA LEU A 108 -3.25 -7.81 -4.57
C LEU A 108 -4.07 -8.07 -3.30
N GLY A 109 -5.05 -8.97 -3.33
CA GLY A 109 -5.79 -9.39 -2.13
C GLY A 109 -4.91 -10.03 -1.07
N LEU A 110 -4.03 -10.94 -1.48
CA LEU A 110 -3.13 -11.67 -0.58
C LEU A 110 -1.98 -10.80 -0.05
N PHE A 111 -1.33 -10.04 -0.94
CA PHE A 111 -0.11 -9.31 -0.62
C PHE A 111 -0.33 -7.81 -0.38
N GLY A 112 -1.52 -7.28 -0.66
CA GLY A 112 -1.82 -5.85 -0.59
C GLY A 112 -1.59 -5.26 0.80
N ASN A 113 -1.84 -6.02 1.87
CA ASN A 113 -1.53 -5.59 3.23
C ASN A 113 -0.03 -5.43 3.48
N SER A 114 0.80 -6.34 2.96
CA SER A 114 2.26 -6.25 3.06
C SER A 114 2.80 -5.12 2.21
N LEU A 115 2.31 -4.98 0.99
CA LEU A 115 2.65 -3.87 0.11
C LEU A 115 2.32 -2.52 0.77
N TYR A 116 1.12 -2.40 1.35
CA TYR A 116 0.71 -1.18 2.01
C TYR A 116 1.51 -0.90 3.29
N LYS A 117 1.82 -1.93 4.11
CA LYS A 117 2.69 -1.76 5.28
C LYS A 117 4.05 -1.20 4.88
N LYS A 118 4.66 -1.76 3.82
CA LYS A 118 5.94 -1.30 3.30
C LYS A 118 5.86 0.16 2.84
N PHE A 119 4.85 0.48 2.02
CA PHE A 119 4.62 1.85 1.54
C PHE A 119 4.46 2.86 2.69
N VAL A 120 3.65 2.52 3.70
CA VAL A 120 3.39 3.38 4.87
C VAL A 120 4.70 3.64 5.61
N HIS A 121 5.48 2.59 5.89
CA HIS A 121 6.75 2.73 6.58
C HIS A 121 7.76 3.59 5.80
N GLU A 122 7.94 3.34 4.51
CA GLU A 122 8.84 4.13 3.65
C GLU A 122 8.41 5.60 3.63
N LYS A 123 7.11 5.88 3.54
CA LYS A 123 6.59 7.25 3.46
C LYS A 123 6.70 8.00 4.80
N ILE A 124 6.44 7.33 5.92
CA ILE A 124 6.64 7.90 7.26
C ILE A 124 8.11 8.25 7.47
N THR A 125 9.01 7.31 7.18
CA THR A 125 10.46 7.52 7.32
C THR A 125 10.94 8.69 6.46
N GLN A 126 10.47 8.77 5.21
CA GLN A 126 10.77 9.91 4.34
C GLN A 126 10.30 11.23 4.96
N LEU A 127 9.04 11.32 5.40
CA LEU A 127 8.47 12.56 5.92
C LEU A 127 9.11 12.99 7.25
N ARG A 128 9.42 12.03 8.14
CA ARG A 128 10.11 12.30 9.41
C ARG A 128 11.47 12.95 9.21
N SER A 129 12.16 12.64 8.11
CA SER A 129 13.47 13.24 7.79
C SER A 129 13.40 14.61 7.10
N GLN A 130 12.25 14.97 6.52
CA GLN A 130 12.10 16.15 5.64
C GLN A 130 11.23 17.25 6.25
N VAL A 131 10.39 16.92 7.23
CA VAL A 131 9.40 17.83 7.82
C VAL A 131 9.76 18.10 9.28
N GLN A 132 9.54 19.34 9.72
CA GLN A 132 9.71 19.69 11.14
C GLN A 132 8.72 18.92 12.02
N SER A 133 9.12 18.60 13.25
CA SER A 133 8.33 17.76 14.14
C SER A 133 6.95 18.33 14.49
N SER A 134 6.78 19.66 14.48
CA SER A 134 5.48 20.32 14.73
C SER A 134 4.44 20.05 13.63
N ASP A 135 4.90 19.87 12.39
CA ASP A 135 4.04 19.78 11.21
C ASP A 135 3.92 18.34 10.69
N LEU A 136 4.69 17.42 11.27
CA LEU A 136 4.81 16.03 10.81
C LEU A 136 3.46 15.32 10.79
N ASN A 137 2.65 15.44 11.84
CA ASN A 137 1.35 14.75 11.92
C ASN A 137 0.40 15.20 10.80
N GLN A 138 0.35 16.52 10.53
CA GLN A 138 -0.44 17.08 9.45
C GLN A 138 0.07 16.60 8.08
N ALA A 139 1.39 16.58 7.88
CA ALA A 139 2.00 16.07 6.66
C ALA A 139 1.70 14.57 6.44
N LEU A 140 1.69 13.77 7.50
CA LEU A 140 1.34 12.35 7.47
C LEU A 140 -0.13 12.13 7.07
N GLU A 141 -1.06 12.90 7.64
CA GLU A 141 -2.48 12.82 7.29
C GLU A 141 -2.73 13.21 5.82
N GLN A 142 -2.02 14.23 5.33
CA GLN A 142 -2.12 14.68 3.94
C GLN A 142 -1.50 13.68 2.95
N ALA A 143 -0.34 13.11 3.27
CA ALA A 143 0.33 12.12 2.44
C ALA A 143 -0.38 10.76 2.45
N GLY A 144 -0.96 10.41 3.59
CA GLY A 144 -1.73 9.19 3.80
C GLY A 144 -3.22 9.38 3.57
N GLY A 145 -4.05 8.74 4.38
CA GLY A 145 -5.50 8.74 4.25
C GLY A 145 -5.95 8.09 2.94
N THR A 146 -7.01 8.64 2.33
CA THR A 146 -7.63 8.04 1.14
C THR A 146 -8.11 9.08 0.14
N ASN A 147 -8.08 8.75 -1.15
CA ASN A 147 -8.58 9.62 -2.23
C ASN A 147 -9.84 9.01 -2.87
N LEU A 148 -11.01 9.35 -2.31
CA LEU A 148 -12.30 8.86 -2.79
C LEU A 148 -12.67 9.39 -4.18
N GLY A 149 -12.40 10.67 -4.44
CA GLY A 149 -12.72 11.29 -5.73
C GLY A 149 -12.01 10.57 -6.88
N LEU A 150 -10.72 10.26 -6.72
CA LEU A 150 -9.96 9.51 -7.71
C LEU A 150 -10.45 8.06 -7.85
N ALA A 151 -10.81 7.40 -6.75
CA ALA A 151 -11.34 6.03 -6.80
C ALA A 151 -12.63 5.96 -7.62
N TRP A 152 -13.57 6.88 -7.40
CA TRP A 152 -14.81 6.97 -8.16
C TRP A 152 -14.58 7.35 -9.63
N ALA A 153 -13.65 8.27 -9.90
CA ALA A 153 -13.28 8.62 -11.27
C ALA A 153 -12.74 7.41 -12.04
N LEU A 154 -11.86 6.61 -11.44
CA LEU A 154 -11.33 5.39 -12.04
C LEU A 154 -12.40 4.32 -12.25
N LEU A 155 -13.30 4.14 -11.28
CA LEU A 155 -14.44 3.23 -11.43
C LEU A 155 -15.35 3.63 -12.60
N ALA A 156 -15.71 4.92 -12.69
CA ALA A 156 -16.52 5.44 -13.77
C ALA A 156 -15.83 5.28 -15.13
N PHE A 157 -14.53 5.57 -15.20
CA PHE A 157 -13.73 5.37 -16.42
C PHE A 157 -13.73 3.91 -16.89
N ILE A 158 -13.48 2.96 -15.98
CA ILE A 158 -13.49 1.53 -16.30
C ILE A 158 -14.88 1.09 -16.76
N PHE A 159 -15.93 1.54 -16.08
CA PHE A 159 -17.31 1.23 -16.47
C PHE A 159 -17.63 1.73 -17.88
N VAL A 160 -17.28 2.98 -18.21
CA VAL A 160 -17.47 3.55 -19.55
C VAL A 160 -16.65 2.80 -20.61
N ALA A 161 -15.39 2.46 -20.31
CA ALA A 161 -14.55 1.71 -21.23
C ALA A 161 -15.12 0.32 -21.56
N ILE A 162 -15.61 -0.41 -20.55
CA ILE A 162 -16.26 -1.70 -20.73
C ILE A 162 -17.56 -1.55 -21.52
N PHE A 163 -18.38 -0.53 -21.18
CA PHE A 163 -19.62 -0.26 -21.89
C PHE A 163 -19.34 0.01 -23.37
N ILE A 164 -18.44 0.93 -23.71
CA ILE A 164 -18.06 1.22 -25.10
C ILE A 164 -17.54 -0.03 -25.81
N GLY A 165 -16.63 -0.79 -25.19
CA GLY A 165 -16.07 -2.00 -25.79
C GLY A 165 -17.10 -3.13 -26.01
N HIS A 166 -18.26 -3.07 -25.37
CA HIS A 166 -19.35 -4.03 -25.60
C HIS A 166 -20.30 -3.61 -26.73
N PHE A 167 -20.40 -2.30 -27.02
CA PHE A 167 -21.32 -1.73 -28.01
C PHE A 167 -20.62 -1.25 -29.31
N ALA A 168 -19.29 -1.30 -29.36
CA ALA A 168 -18.46 -1.02 -30.54
C ALA A 168 -18.11 -2.32 -31.28
#